data_AF-A0A822IGZ1-F1
#
_entry.id   AF-A0A822IGZ1-F1
#
_cell.length_a   1.000
_cell.length_b   1.000
_cell.length_c   1.000
_cell.angle_alpha   90.00
_cell.angle_beta   90.00
_cell.angle_gamma   90.00
#
_symmetry.space_group_name_H-M   'P 1'
#
loop_
_entity.id
_entity.type
_entity.pdbx_description
1 polymer ?
#
loop_
_entity_poly.entity_id
_entity_poly.type
_entity_poly.pdbx_seq_one_letter_code
_entity_poly.pdbx_strand_id
1 'polypeptide(L)'
;MEFEVKSNQLIEELRQHGIRERVLGAMKSVHRHLFVPEREQENAYGDYPLMIGFNQTISAPHMVAIMCDLLDIRDGMKVLEIGAGSGYHAAVMAVLAGSGHVYTVERIEPLA
;
A
#
# COMPACT_ATOMS: atom_id res chain seq x y z
N MET A 1 7.47 17.94 2.22
CA MET A 1 8.94 17.80 2.11
C MET A 1 9.46 16.62 2.94
N GLU A 2 9.11 16.50 4.23
CA GLU A 2 9.60 15.38 5.06
C GLU A 2 9.11 13.99 4.61
N PHE A 3 7.80 13.82 4.38
CA PHE A 3 7.25 12.53 3.93
C PHE A 3 7.78 12.06 2.58
N GLU A 4 8.13 12.99 1.69
CA GLU A 4 8.67 12.66 0.38
C GLU A 4 10.09 12.07 0.50
N VAL A 5 10.91 12.62 1.39
CA VAL A 5 12.25 12.08 1.69
C VAL A 5 12.14 10.68 2.29
N LYS A 6 11.26 10.50 3.31
CA LYS A 6 11.01 9.20 3.93
C LYS A 6 10.48 8.17 2.93
N SER A 7 9.56 8.57 2.05
CA SER A 7 9.04 7.74 0.96
C SER A 7 10.15 7.31 0.00
N ASN A 8 11.00 8.24 -0.44
CA ASN A 8 12.10 7.93 -1.34
C ASN A 8 13.11 6.95 -0.73
N GLN A 9 13.43 7.10 0.56
CA GLN A 9 14.28 6.14 1.28
C GLN A 9 13.67 4.75 1.31
N LEU A 10 12.41 4.63 1.73
CA LEU A 10 11.70 3.35 1.76
C LEU A 10 11.68 2.68 0.37
N ILE A 11 11.42 3.46 -0.69
CA ILE A 11 11.41 2.92 -2.06
C ILE A 11 12.79 2.42 -2.50
N GLU A 12 13.86 3.09 -2.11
CA GLU A 12 15.23 2.63 -2.39
C GLU A 12 15.57 1.35 -1.62
N GLU A 13 15.14 1.23 -0.36
CA GLU A 13 15.31 0.00 0.42
C GLU A 13 14.57 -1.17 -0.23
N LEU A 14 13.32 -0.98 -0.65
CA LEU A 14 12.54 -2.01 -1.33
C LEU A 14 13.13 -2.38 -2.70
N ARG A 15 13.73 -1.42 -3.41
CA ARG A 15 14.46 -1.67 -4.67
C ARG A 15 15.61 -2.66 -4.48
N GLN A 16 16.36 -2.54 -3.39
CA GLN A 16 17.47 -3.45 -3.07
C GLN A 16 17.00 -4.89 -2.82
N HIS A 17 15.72 -5.09 -2.50
CA HIS A 17 15.10 -6.40 -2.32
C HIS A 17 14.52 -7.00 -3.62
N GLY A 18 14.78 -6.37 -4.79
CA GLY A 18 14.42 -6.92 -6.09
C GLY A 18 12.96 -6.69 -6.51
N ILE A 19 12.23 -5.82 -5.83
CA ILE A 19 10.86 -5.45 -6.22
C ILE A 19 10.87 -4.72 -7.57
N ARG A 20 9.94 -5.07 -8.47
CA ARG A 20 9.89 -4.47 -9.81
C ARG A 20 9.58 -2.97 -9.76
N GLU A 21 10.22 -2.18 -10.62
CA GLU A 21 10.05 -0.72 -10.69
C GLU A 21 8.59 -0.27 -10.89
N ARG A 22 7.77 -1.09 -11.57
CA ARG A 22 6.34 -0.83 -11.73
C ARG A 22 5.62 -0.79 -10.36
N VAL A 23 5.93 -1.73 -9.47
CA VAL A 23 5.37 -1.80 -8.11
C VAL A 23 5.90 -0.65 -7.26
N LEU A 24 7.21 -0.40 -7.30
CA LEU A 24 7.83 0.73 -6.61
C LEU A 24 7.24 2.08 -7.03
N GLY A 25 7.01 2.28 -8.32
CA GLY A 25 6.36 3.47 -8.87
C GLY A 25 4.93 3.64 -8.35
N ALA A 26 4.14 2.55 -8.31
CA ALA A 26 2.80 2.58 -7.74
C ALA A 26 2.82 2.94 -6.25
N MET A 27 3.65 2.26 -5.45
CA MET A 27 3.80 2.55 -4.02
C MET A 27 4.27 3.97 -3.75
N LYS A 28 5.17 4.52 -4.58
CA LYS A 28 5.64 5.91 -4.48
C LYS A 28 4.53 6.92 -4.76
N SER A 29 3.65 6.63 -5.71
CA SER A 29 2.53 7.51 -6.08
C SER A 29 1.40 7.52 -5.05
N VAL A 30 1.28 6.45 -4.25
CA VAL A 30 0.27 6.34 -3.19
C VAL A 30 0.87 6.80 -1.86
N HIS A 31 0.44 7.97 -1.40
CA HIS A 31 0.93 8.58 -0.16
C HIS A 31 0.46 7.82 1.09
N ARG A 32 1.25 6.84 1.52
CA ARG A 32 0.93 5.93 2.65
C ARG A 32 0.52 6.64 3.95
N HIS A 33 1.09 7.82 4.25
CA HIS A 33 0.74 8.60 5.44
C HIS A 33 -0.73 9.08 5.47
N LEU A 34 -1.43 9.10 4.32
CA LEU A 34 -2.87 9.41 4.25
C LEU A 34 -3.75 8.20 4.64
N PHE A 35 -3.17 7.01 4.79
CA PHE A 35 -3.85 5.75 5.09
C PHE A 35 -3.57 5.26 6.52
N VAL A 36 -3.05 6.13 7.38
CA VAL A 36 -2.80 5.84 8.79
C VAL A 36 -3.38 6.94 9.68
N PRO A 37 -3.75 6.64 10.93
CA PRO A 37 -4.17 7.67 11.88
C PRO A 37 -3.08 8.73 12.08
N GLU A 38 -3.48 9.95 12.45
CA GLU A 38 -2.56 11.09 12.65
C GLU A 38 -1.36 10.74 13.54
N ARG A 39 -1.61 10.02 14.64
CA ARG A 39 -0.58 9.56 15.59
C ARG A 39 0.48 8.61 15.00
N GLU A 40 0.23 8.03 13.83
CA GLU A 40 1.13 7.10 13.15
C GLU A 40 1.77 7.71 11.90
N GLN A 41 1.43 8.95 11.51
CA GLN A 41 1.92 9.54 10.26
C GLN A 41 3.44 9.66 10.21
N GLU A 42 4.08 10.02 11.32
CA GLU A 42 5.55 10.13 11.40
C GLU A 42 6.25 8.79 11.12
N ASN A 43 5.58 7.67 11.43
CA ASN A 43 6.03 6.30 11.26
C ASN A 43 5.59 5.68 9.92
N ALA A 44 4.78 6.37 9.12
CA ALA A 44 4.07 5.78 7.97
C ALA A 44 4.98 5.09 6.94
N TYR A 45 6.25 5.51 6.85
CA TYR A 45 7.23 5.02 5.89
C TYR A 45 8.28 4.10 6.52
N GLY A 46 8.12 3.71 7.78
CA GLY A 46 8.89 2.62 8.37
C GLY A 46 8.43 1.27 7.84
N ASP A 47 9.36 0.34 7.63
CA ASP A 47 9.03 -0.98 7.07
C ASP A 47 8.50 -1.97 8.12
N TYR A 48 7.36 -1.63 8.73
CA TYR A 48 6.68 -2.44 9.73
C TYR A 48 5.17 -2.14 9.73
N PRO A 49 4.32 -3.03 10.29
CA PRO A 49 2.89 -2.76 10.38
C PRO A 49 2.59 -1.66 11.39
N LEU A 50 1.53 -0.87 11.13
CA LEU A 50 1.05 0.20 12.02
C LEU A 50 -0.41 -0.02 12.41
N MET A 51 -0.79 0.39 13.61
CA MET A 51 -2.17 0.26 14.10
C MET A 51 -3.09 1.26 13.43
N ILE A 52 -4.19 0.80 12.85
CA ILE A 52 -5.19 1.66 12.18
C ILE A 52 -6.51 1.80 12.96
N GLY A 53 -6.58 1.18 14.14
CA GLY A 53 -7.81 1.09 14.94
C GLY A 53 -8.51 -0.26 14.76
N PHE A 54 -9.58 -0.49 15.53
CA PHE A 54 -10.40 -1.72 15.46
C PHE A 54 -9.60 -3.04 15.51
N ASN A 55 -8.48 -3.04 16.24
CA ASN A 55 -7.54 -4.15 16.33
C ASN A 55 -6.99 -4.62 14.97
N GLN A 56 -6.92 -3.71 13.98
CA GLN A 56 -6.35 -3.96 12.66
C GLN A 56 -5.03 -3.20 12.48
N THR A 57 -4.24 -3.67 11.53
CA THR A 57 -2.98 -3.04 11.11
C THR A 57 -2.97 -2.80 9.61
N ILE A 58 -2.36 -1.70 9.19
CA ILE A 58 -1.87 -1.57 7.81
C ILE A 58 -0.61 -2.45 7.68
N SER A 59 -0.56 -3.29 6.64
CA SER A 59 0.58 -4.18 6.37
C SER A 59 1.87 -3.40 6.18
N ALA A 60 3.01 -3.99 6.57
CA ALA A 60 4.33 -3.42 6.28
C ALA A 60 4.52 -3.16 4.77
N PRO A 61 5.20 -2.07 4.38
CA PRO A 61 5.52 -1.77 2.99
C PRO A 61 6.10 -2.94 2.19
N HIS A 62 7.09 -3.69 2.72
CA HIS A 62 7.65 -4.82 1.98
C HIS A 62 6.62 -5.90 1.67
N MET A 63 5.67 -6.13 2.58
CA MET A 63 4.62 -7.13 2.37
C MET A 63 3.68 -6.70 1.23
N VAL A 64 3.29 -5.43 1.21
CA VAL A 64 2.51 -4.84 0.10
C VAL A 64 3.27 -4.95 -1.22
N ALA A 65 4.58 -4.65 -1.20
CA ALA A 65 5.44 -4.76 -2.38
C ALA A 65 5.48 -6.19 -2.90
N ILE A 66 5.79 -7.18 -2.04
CA ILE A 66 5.87 -8.60 -2.40
C ILE A 66 4.53 -9.10 -2.95
N MET A 67 3.40 -8.77 -2.30
CA MET A 67 2.08 -9.18 -2.77
C MET A 67 1.76 -8.62 -4.16
N CYS A 68 1.99 -7.32 -4.38
CA CYS A 68 1.80 -6.70 -5.69
C CYS A 68 2.74 -7.31 -6.76
N ASP A 69 3.98 -7.62 -6.38
CA ASP A 69 4.98 -8.18 -7.28
C ASP A 69 4.61 -9.62 -7.69
N LEU A 70 4.09 -10.43 -6.77
CA LEU A 70 3.64 -11.79 -7.07
C LEU A 70 2.34 -11.84 -7.88
N LEU A 71 1.41 -10.91 -7.63
CA LEU A 71 0.13 -10.84 -8.34
C LEU A 71 0.28 -10.45 -9.80
N ASP A 72 1.38 -9.76 -10.17
CA ASP A 72 1.64 -9.28 -11.53
C ASP A 72 0.44 -8.54 -12.17
N ILE A 73 -0.13 -7.60 -11.41
CA ILE A 73 -1.30 -6.83 -11.85
C ILE A 73 -0.92 -5.98 -13.07
N ARG A 74 -1.67 -6.16 -14.15
CA ARG A 74 -1.51 -5.44 -15.42
C ARG A 74 -2.70 -4.50 -15.67
N ASP A 75 -2.48 -3.54 -16.57
CA ASP A 75 -3.51 -2.61 -17.00
C ASP A 75 -4.77 -3.35 -17.48
N GLY A 76 -5.94 -2.85 -17.09
CA GLY A 76 -7.25 -3.40 -17.46
C GLY A 76 -7.72 -4.60 -16.62
N MET A 77 -6.90 -5.10 -15.68
CA MET A 77 -7.30 -6.22 -14.82
C MET A 77 -8.37 -5.85 -13.80
N LYS A 78 -9.24 -6.83 -13.50
CA LYS A 78 -10.17 -6.76 -12.36
C LYS A 78 -9.57 -7.55 -11.21
N VAL A 79 -9.40 -6.90 -10.05
CA VAL A 79 -8.78 -7.49 -8.86
C VAL A 79 -9.81 -7.50 -7.73
N LEU A 80 -9.83 -8.58 -6.95
CA LEU A 80 -10.62 -8.66 -5.71
C LEU A 80 -9.65 -8.77 -4.52
N GLU A 81 -9.76 -7.84 -3.59
CA GLU A 81 -9.10 -7.85 -2.30
C GLU A 81 -10.10 -8.24 -1.20
N ILE A 82 -9.65 -9.06 -0.25
CA ILE A 82 -10.41 -9.42 0.94
C ILE A 82 -9.68 -8.86 2.16
N GLY A 83 -10.32 -7.91 2.86
CA GLY A 83 -9.76 -7.14 3.96
C GLY A 83 -9.21 -5.79 3.48
N ALA A 84 -10.10 -4.81 3.27
CA ALA A 84 -9.70 -3.47 2.85
C ALA A 84 -8.80 -2.79 3.89
N GLY A 85 -9.09 -2.98 5.18
CA GLY A 85 -8.32 -2.37 6.27
C GLY A 85 -8.27 -0.85 6.14
N SER A 86 -7.10 -0.28 5.88
CA SER A 86 -6.97 1.16 5.64
C SER A 86 -7.23 1.58 4.20
N GLY A 87 -7.32 0.65 3.25
CA GLY A 87 -7.43 0.91 1.82
C GLY A 87 -6.09 1.18 1.10
N TYR A 88 -4.96 1.17 1.81
CA TYR A 88 -3.65 1.45 1.18
C TYR A 88 -3.29 0.45 0.09
N HIS A 89 -3.47 -0.84 0.36
CA HIS A 89 -3.10 -1.89 -0.60
C HIS A 89 -4.03 -1.88 -1.82
N ALA A 90 -5.34 -1.71 -1.63
CA ALA A 90 -6.29 -1.42 -2.72
C ALA A 90 -5.84 -0.24 -3.59
N ALA A 91 -5.42 0.88 -2.99
CA ALA A 91 -4.97 2.05 -3.72
C ALA A 91 -3.71 1.77 -4.56
N VAL A 92 -2.73 1.04 -4.01
CA VAL A 92 -1.53 0.61 -4.77
C VAL A 92 -1.91 -0.29 -5.93
N MET A 93 -2.77 -1.29 -5.69
CA MET A 93 -3.27 -2.19 -6.73
C MET A 93 -4.07 -1.42 -7.81
N ALA A 94 -4.81 -0.38 -7.45
CA ALA A 94 -5.57 0.42 -8.39
C ALA A 94 -4.65 1.18 -9.36
N VAL A 95 -3.53 1.73 -8.87
CA VAL A 95 -2.51 2.34 -9.75
C VAL A 95 -1.93 1.30 -10.72
N LEU A 96 -1.69 0.07 -10.25
CA LEU A 96 -1.18 -1.02 -11.10
C LEU A 96 -2.21 -1.51 -12.13
N ALA A 97 -3.49 -1.55 -11.76
CA ALA A 97 -4.58 -1.98 -12.62
C ALA A 97 -4.95 -0.94 -13.69
N GLY A 98 -4.61 0.34 -13.50
CA GLY A 98 -4.79 1.41 -14.48
C GLY A 98 -6.24 1.56 -14.94
N SER A 99 -6.52 1.21 -16.20
CA SER A 99 -7.88 1.20 -16.78
C SER A 99 -8.81 0.11 -16.22
N GLY A 100 -8.27 -0.77 -15.38
CA GLY A 100 -8.98 -1.84 -14.69
C GLY A 100 -9.77 -1.40 -13.47
N HIS A 101 -10.04 -2.34 -12.56
CA HIS A 101 -10.80 -2.06 -11.35
C HIS A 101 -10.38 -2.95 -10.19
N VAL A 102 -10.29 -2.37 -8.99
CA VAL A 102 -10.06 -3.10 -7.75
C VAL A 102 -11.34 -3.07 -6.93
N TYR A 103 -11.87 -4.24 -6.64
CA TYR A 103 -12.93 -4.44 -5.66
C TYR A 103 -12.28 -4.85 -4.35
N THR A 104 -12.61 -4.20 -3.24
CA THR A 104 -12.15 -4.62 -1.92
C THR A 104 -13.34 -4.80 -0.99
N VAL A 105 -13.23 -5.74 -0.05
CA VAL A 105 -14.31 -6.07 0.90
C VAL A 105 -13.76 -5.95 2.31
N GLU A 106 -14.54 -5.35 3.20
CA GLU A 106 -14.23 -5.22 4.62
C GLU A 106 -15.44 -5.63 5.46
N ARG A 107 -15.17 -6.31 6.58
CA ARG A 107 -16.21 -6.79 7.49
C ARG A 107 -16.49 -5.80 8.63
N ILE A 108 -15.54 -4.91 8.94
CA ILE A 108 -15.64 -3.90 9.98
C ILE A 108 -16.16 -2.61 9.35
N GLU A 109 -17.42 -2.26 9.57
CA GLU A 109 -18.10 -1.13 8.91
C GLU A 109 -17.34 0.21 8.97
N PRO A 110 -16.71 0.61 10.10
CA PRO A 110 -15.87 1.82 10.13
C PRO A 110 -14.62 1.82 9.25
N LEU A 111 -14.24 0.66 8.68
CA LEU A 111 -13.09 0.48 7.79
C LEU A 111 -13.50 0.16 6.34
N ALA A 112 -14.81 0.11 6.05
CA ALA A 112 -15.37 -0.28 4.75
C ALA A 112 -15.58 0.89 3.79
#